data_AF-A0A817LNF6-F1
#
_entry.id   AF-A0A817LNF6-F1
#
_cell.length_a   1.000
_cell.length_b   1.000
_cell.length_c   1.000
_cell.angle_alpha   90.00
_cell.angle_beta   90.00
_cell.angle_gamma   90.00
#
_symmetry.space_group_name_H-M   'P 1'
#
loop_
_entity.id
_entity.type
_entity.pdbx_description
1 polymer ?
#
loop_
_entity_poly.entity_id
_entity_poly.type
_entity_poly.pdbx_seq_one_letter_code
_entity_poly.pdbx_strand_id
1 'polypeptide(L)'
;MAQKNPKDSGKSTVKHMDNNDMFLKRALEKLLSEKDMKKSQYQQVKRACETALASVTKDPQTTDVSYINETYFLPFELACALNHPRMVDTSLDCLQKLLLNGHLIGNIIDPTDSTKLLIDRIVSVICACFHGIQTQEKVELQIIKICLTIMTSQTIEIHQRSVLQIVKTCFNIYLTSRSKINEATAQGSLSQILNGIFSKMEQKMV
;
A
#
# COMPACT_ATOMS: atom_id res chain seq x y z
N MET A 1 1.15 61.99 -26.05
CA MET A 1 1.23 61.96 -24.57
C MET A 1 0.44 60.73 -24.14
N ALA A 2 1.05 59.59 -23.77
CA ALA A 2 1.64 59.28 -22.44
C ALA A 2 0.59 59.55 -21.33
N GLN A 3 0.14 58.63 -20.47
CA GLN A 3 0.75 57.54 -19.68
C GLN A 3 -0.37 56.54 -19.30
N LYS A 4 -0.22 55.21 -19.41
CA LYS A 4 0.40 54.26 -18.46
C LYS A 4 -0.13 54.36 -17.02
N ASN A 5 -0.90 53.35 -16.56
CA ASN A 5 -0.45 52.42 -15.51
C ASN A 5 -1.50 51.34 -15.10
N PRO A 6 -1.06 50.27 -14.43
CA PRO A 6 -1.54 48.89 -14.59
C PRO A 6 -2.06 48.29 -13.27
N LYS A 7 -2.51 47.03 -13.30
CA LYS A 7 -1.93 45.91 -12.52
C LYS A 7 -2.78 44.65 -12.70
N ASP A 8 -2.16 43.69 -13.38
CA ASP A 8 -2.27 42.28 -13.05
C ASP A 8 -2.29 42.11 -11.53
N SER A 9 -3.38 41.55 -11.02
CA SER A 9 -3.36 40.83 -9.75
C SER A 9 -3.70 39.39 -10.09
N GLY A 10 -2.64 38.61 -10.26
CA GLY A 10 -2.72 37.16 -10.35
C GLY A 10 -3.49 36.65 -9.15
N LYS A 11 -4.70 36.15 -9.39
CA LYS A 11 -5.31 35.19 -8.48
C LYS A 11 -4.58 33.88 -8.72
N SER A 12 -3.52 33.66 -7.95
CA SER A 12 -2.95 32.34 -7.71
C SER A 12 -4.11 31.42 -7.36
N THR A 13 -4.56 30.63 -8.32
CA THR A 13 -5.46 29.51 -8.09
C THR A 13 -4.67 28.52 -7.24
N VAL A 14 -4.85 28.63 -5.92
CA VAL A 14 -4.44 27.59 -4.98
C VAL A 14 -5.18 26.34 -5.43
N LYS A 15 -4.46 25.44 -6.13
CA LYS A 15 -4.98 24.13 -6.53
C LYS A 15 -5.40 23.42 -5.25
N HIS A 16 -6.69 23.20 -5.06
CA HIS A 16 -7.18 22.25 -4.08
C HIS A 16 -6.70 20.87 -4.54
N MET A 17 -5.62 20.41 -3.93
CA MET A 17 -5.12 19.05 -4.08
C MET A 17 -6.14 18.14 -3.37
N ASP A 18 -6.73 17.19 -4.09
CA ASP A 18 -7.67 16.25 -3.48
C ASP A 18 -7.00 15.53 -2.31
N ASN A 19 -7.76 15.24 -1.25
CA ASN A 19 -7.20 14.61 -0.03
C ASN A 19 -6.45 13.29 -0.35
N ASN A 20 -6.89 12.55 -1.36
CA ASN A 20 -6.21 11.34 -1.87
C ASN A 20 -4.78 11.63 -2.30
N ASP A 21 -4.58 12.67 -3.12
CA ASP A 21 -3.29 13.02 -3.69
C ASP A 21 -2.31 13.48 -2.61
N MET A 22 -2.82 14.17 -1.58
CA MET A 22 -2.00 14.63 -0.46
C MET A 22 -1.46 13.45 0.38
N PHE A 23 -2.28 12.42 0.63
CA PHE A 23 -1.83 11.24 1.39
C PHE A 23 -0.83 10.40 0.62
N LEU A 24 -1.09 10.17 -0.66
CA LEU A 24 -0.20 9.41 -1.52
C LEU A 24 1.15 10.12 -1.72
N LYS A 25 1.13 11.43 -1.98
CA LYS A 25 2.35 12.23 -2.06
C LYS A 25 3.20 12.11 -0.80
N ARG A 26 2.59 12.23 0.38
CA ARG A 26 3.29 12.07 1.67
C ARG A 26 3.88 10.67 1.85
N ALA A 27 3.18 9.62 1.40
CA ALA A 27 3.68 8.26 1.47
C ALA A 27 4.92 8.07 0.57
N LEU A 28 4.86 8.57 -0.67
CA LEU A 28 5.98 8.51 -1.62
C LEU A 28 7.17 9.37 -1.17
N GLU A 29 6.91 10.57 -0.64
CA GLU A 29 7.95 11.45 -0.06
C GLU A 29 8.61 10.81 1.16
N LYS A 30 7.83 10.15 2.03
CA LYS A 30 8.37 9.40 3.18
C LYS A 30 9.29 8.29 2.69
N LEU A 31 8.89 7.53 1.68
CA LEU A 31 9.72 6.46 1.10
C LEU A 31 11.01 7.00 0.46
N LEU A 32 10.94 8.14 -0.21
CA LEU A 32 12.11 8.84 -0.79
C LEU A 32 13.06 9.43 0.27
N SER A 33 12.54 9.75 1.46
CA SER A 33 13.32 10.36 2.55
C SER A 33 14.24 9.36 3.28
N GLU A 34 14.11 8.07 2.98
CA GLU A 34 14.93 7.02 3.60
C GLU A 34 16.43 7.19 3.28
N LYS A 35 17.27 7.07 4.31
CA LYS A 35 18.71 7.42 4.26
C LYS A 35 19.49 6.68 3.17
N ASP A 36 19.04 5.47 2.83
CA ASP A 36 19.71 4.57 1.89
C ASP A 36 19.34 4.82 0.41
N MET A 37 18.39 5.72 0.11
CA MET A 37 17.87 5.98 -1.24
C MET A 37 18.91 6.50 -2.25
N LYS A 38 20.10 6.90 -1.79
CA LYS A 38 21.22 7.32 -2.65
C LYS A 38 22.01 6.14 -3.24
N LYS A 39 21.89 4.93 -2.70
CA LYS A 39 22.66 3.77 -3.17
C LYS A 39 22.10 3.23 -4.49
N SER A 40 22.97 2.67 -5.34
CA SER A 40 22.61 2.19 -6.67
C SER A 40 21.45 1.18 -6.67
N GLN A 41 21.40 0.31 -5.67
CA GLN A 41 20.35 -0.71 -5.54
C GLN A 41 18.92 -0.14 -5.35
N TYR A 42 18.78 1.12 -4.91
CA TYR A 42 17.48 1.79 -4.72
C TYR A 42 17.10 2.72 -5.89
N GLN A 43 17.92 2.81 -6.95
CA GLN A 43 17.65 3.71 -8.06
C GLN A 43 16.31 3.40 -8.75
N GLN A 44 15.94 2.13 -8.86
CA GLN A 44 14.65 1.73 -9.45
C GLN A 44 13.47 2.23 -8.59
N VAL A 45 13.54 2.05 -7.27
CA VAL A 45 12.52 2.57 -6.33
C VAL A 45 12.43 4.08 -6.44
N LYS A 46 13.57 4.78 -6.47
CA LYS A 46 13.61 6.24 -6.59
C LYS A 46 12.93 6.73 -7.88
N ARG A 47 13.27 6.12 -9.01
CA ARG A 47 12.64 6.45 -10.31
C ARG A 47 11.14 6.19 -10.27
N ALA A 48 10.71 5.06 -9.72
CA ALA A 48 9.30 4.73 -9.58
C ALA A 48 8.54 5.77 -8.72
N CYS A 49 9.11 6.17 -7.57
CA CYS A 49 8.53 7.23 -6.74
C CYS A 49 8.43 8.57 -7.49
N GLU A 50 9.48 8.97 -8.23
CA GLU A 50 9.49 10.22 -9.00
C GLU A 50 8.44 10.20 -10.13
N THR A 51 8.29 9.06 -10.82
CA THR A 51 7.24 8.85 -11.82
C THR A 51 5.85 8.95 -11.19
N ALA A 52 5.62 8.26 -10.07
CA ALA A 52 4.35 8.30 -9.36
C ALA A 52 4.01 9.71 -8.85
N LEU A 53 4.97 10.44 -8.29
CA LEU A 53 4.79 11.83 -7.87
C LEU A 53 4.48 12.78 -9.03
N ALA A 54 5.12 12.57 -10.19
CA ALA A 54 4.84 13.34 -11.38
C ALA A 54 3.42 13.11 -11.90
N SER A 55 2.89 11.88 -11.81
CA SER A 55 1.49 11.59 -12.14
C SER A 55 0.50 12.23 -11.17
N VAL A 56 0.79 12.24 -9.86
CA VAL A 56 -0.05 12.91 -8.84
C VAL A 56 -0.15 14.42 -9.05
N THR A 57 0.84 15.03 -9.72
CA THR A 57 0.90 16.49 -9.91
C THR A 57 0.26 16.96 -11.24
N LYS A 58 0.00 16.05 -12.18
CA LYS A 58 -0.60 16.36 -13.49
C LYS A 58 -2.14 16.34 -13.41
N ASP A 59 -2.80 17.17 -14.21
CA ASP A 59 -4.26 17.37 -14.19
C ASP A 59 -5.04 16.03 -14.37
N PRO A 60 -6.15 15.80 -13.65
CA PRO A 60 -6.90 14.52 -13.67
C PRO A 60 -7.64 14.23 -14.99
N GLN A 61 -7.49 15.06 -16.03
CA GLN A 61 -8.49 15.18 -17.09
C GLN A 61 -8.59 13.98 -18.07
N THR A 62 -7.71 12.98 -18.03
CA THR A 62 -7.77 11.85 -18.99
C THR A 62 -7.22 10.51 -18.49
N THR A 63 -6.80 10.41 -17.24
CA THR A 63 -6.03 9.23 -16.80
C THR A 63 -6.95 8.18 -16.19
N ASP A 64 -6.96 6.98 -16.78
CA ASP A 64 -7.68 5.82 -16.29
C ASP A 64 -7.33 5.53 -14.82
N VAL A 65 -8.36 5.41 -13.96
CA VAL A 65 -8.23 5.08 -12.52
C VAL A 65 -7.45 3.78 -12.32
N SER A 66 -7.49 2.88 -13.30
CA SER A 66 -6.69 1.65 -13.34
C SER A 66 -5.18 1.92 -13.43
N TYR A 67 -4.77 2.80 -14.36
CA TYR A 67 -3.36 3.17 -14.56
C TYR A 67 -2.78 3.91 -13.34
N ILE A 68 -3.62 4.73 -12.71
CA ILE A 68 -3.28 5.52 -11.52
C ILE A 68 -2.88 4.60 -10.35
N ASN A 69 -3.70 3.60 -10.01
CA ASN A 69 -3.44 2.72 -8.87
C ASN A 69 -2.21 1.82 -9.07
N GLU A 70 -1.99 1.31 -10.29
CA GLU A 70 -0.79 0.51 -10.62
C GLU A 70 0.49 1.35 -10.49
N THR A 71 0.50 2.55 -11.08
CA THR A 71 1.64 3.47 -11.03
C THR A 71 2.01 3.83 -9.59
N TYR A 72 1.01 3.91 -8.71
CA TYR A 72 1.19 4.24 -7.30
C TYR A 72 1.65 3.07 -6.45
N PHE A 73 1.32 1.84 -6.84
CA PHE A 73 1.73 0.64 -6.10
C PHE A 73 3.17 0.23 -6.38
N LEU A 74 3.63 0.37 -7.63
CA LEU A 74 4.95 -0.08 -8.09
C LEU A 74 6.13 0.36 -7.18
N PRO A 75 6.22 1.61 -6.67
CA PRO A 75 7.32 2.00 -5.80
C PRO A 75 7.38 1.18 -4.50
N PHE A 76 6.22 0.84 -3.93
CA PHE A 76 6.13 0.04 -2.72
C PHE A 76 6.48 -1.43 -2.97
N GLU A 77 6.04 -1.98 -4.10
CA GLU A 77 6.42 -3.33 -4.53
C GLU A 77 7.94 -3.47 -4.65
N LEU A 78 8.58 -2.55 -5.38
CA LEU A 78 10.03 -2.56 -5.55
C LEU A 78 10.74 -2.39 -4.21
N ALA A 79 10.25 -1.51 -3.33
CA ALA A 79 10.83 -1.30 -2.01
C ALA A 79 10.73 -2.54 -1.12
N CYS A 80 9.61 -3.26 -1.18
CA CYS A 80 9.43 -4.53 -0.46
C CYS A 80 10.36 -5.62 -0.99
N ALA A 81 10.53 -5.72 -2.31
CA ALA A 81 11.38 -6.72 -2.96
C ALA A 81 12.88 -6.60 -2.61
N LEU A 82 13.34 -5.42 -2.16
CA LEU A 82 14.74 -5.21 -1.75
C LEU A 82 15.10 -5.86 -0.40
N ASN A 83 14.11 -6.33 0.36
CA ASN A 83 14.30 -7.00 1.65
C ASN A 83 15.11 -6.20 2.69
N HIS A 84 15.21 -4.88 2.53
CA HIS A 84 15.86 -4.01 3.51
C HIS A 84 14.87 -3.65 4.61
N PRO A 85 15.05 -4.07 5.88
CA PRO A 85 14.00 -4.05 6.89
C PRO A 85 13.35 -2.68 7.13
N ARG A 86 14.14 -1.60 7.11
CA ARG A 86 13.62 -0.23 7.27
C ARG A 86 12.76 0.21 6.09
N MET A 87 13.15 -0.15 4.87
CA MET A 87 12.38 0.17 3.66
C MET A 87 11.07 -0.62 3.65
N VAL A 88 11.13 -1.90 3.99
CA VAL A 88 9.96 -2.78 4.07
C VAL A 88 8.99 -2.26 5.14
N ASP A 89 9.47 -1.93 6.33
CA ASP A 89 8.65 -1.36 7.42
C ASP A 89 7.94 -0.07 6.99
N THR A 90 8.67 0.88 6.40
CA THR A 90 8.10 2.14 5.88
C THR A 90 7.09 1.89 4.74
N SER A 91 7.40 1.00 3.80
CA SER A 91 6.50 0.66 2.69
C SER A 91 5.20 0.02 3.19
N LEU A 92 5.28 -0.96 4.09
CA LEU A 92 4.10 -1.63 4.64
C LEU A 92 3.25 -0.66 5.48
N ASP A 93 3.86 0.24 6.26
CA ASP A 93 3.14 1.31 6.98
C ASP A 93 2.35 2.21 6.03
N CYS A 94 2.99 2.63 4.93
CA CYS A 94 2.38 3.46 3.91
C CYS A 94 1.25 2.74 3.18
N LEU A 95 1.47 1.50 2.76
CA LEU A 95 0.44 0.67 2.11
C LEU A 95 -0.77 0.47 3.03
N GLN A 96 -0.55 0.20 4.32
CA GLN A 96 -1.64 0.06 5.29
C GLN A 96 -2.51 1.31 5.33
N LYS A 97 -1.88 2.50 5.40
CA LYS A 97 -2.60 3.78 5.44
C LYS A 97 -3.34 4.05 4.13
N LEU A 98 -2.76 3.72 2.98
CA LEU A 98 -3.42 3.89 1.69
C LEU A 98 -4.64 2.98 1.55
N LEU A 99 -4.54 1.71 1.96
CA LEU A 99 -5.66 0.77 1.99
C LEU A 99 -6.76 1.22 2.95
N LEU A 100 -6.39 1.60 4.18
CA LEU A 100 -7.35 1.99 5.22
C LEU A 100 -8.18 3.23 4.85
N ASN A 101 -7.57 4.19 4.15
CA ASN A 101 -8.26 5.40 3.70
C ASN A 101 -8.93 5.24 2.33
N GLY A 102 -8.87 4.06 1.71
CA GLY A 102 -9.47 3.81 0.40
C GLY A 102 -8.73 4.47 -0.77
N HIS A 103 -7.48 4.92 -0.57
CA HIS A 103 -6.65 5.52 -1.62
C HIS A 103 -6.00 4.47 -2.53
N LEU A 104 -5.89 3.22 -2.07
CA LEU A 104 -5.40 2.08 -2.84
C LEU A 104 -6.25 0.86 -2.49
N ILE A 105 -7.38 0.68 -3.19
CA ILE A 105 -8.30 -0.45 -2.93
C ILE A 105 -7.86 -1.71 -3.70
N GLY A 106 -7.38 -1.53 -4.95
CA GLY A 106 -6.93 -2.62 -5.79
C GLY A 106 -8.06 -3.42 -6.50
N ASN A 107 -9.29 -2.88 -6.57
CA ASN A 107 -10.43 -3.48 -7.28
C ASN A 107 -10.35 -3.27 -8.82
N ILE A 108 -9.15 -3.34 -9.38
CA ILE A 108 -8.89 -3.24 -10.83
C ILE A 108 -8.21 -4.53 -11.28
N ILE A 109 -8.38 -4.90 -12.55
CA ILE A 109 -7.69 -6.06 -13.13
C ILE A 109 -6.18 -5.81 -13.09
N ASP A 110 -5.42 -6.80 -12.61
CA ASP A 110 -3.96 -6.72 -12.56
C ASP A 110 -3.41 -6.68 -14.00
N PRO A 111 -2.61 -5.66 -14.38
CA PRO A 111 -2.05 -5.58 -15.73
C PRO A 111 -1.06 -6.70 -16.05
N THR A 112 -0.53 -7.39 -15.03
CA THR A 112 0.38 -8.52 -15.19
C THR A 112 -0.33 -9.87 -15.27
N ASP A 113 -1.57 -9.95 -14.79
CA ASP A 113 -2.39 -11.16 -14.77
C ASP A 113 -3.88 -10.81 -14.82
N SER A 114 -4.48 -10.90 -16.01
CA SER A 114 -5.88 -10.54 -16.22
C SER A 114 -6.90 -11.41 -15.47
N THR A 115 -6.46 -12.48 -14.81
CA THR A 115 -7.31 -13.36 -13.99
C THR A 115 -7.42 -12.92 -12.54
N LYS A 116 -6.68 -11.88 -12.14
CA LYS A 116 -6.61 -11.38 -10.76
C LYS A 116 -6.89 -9.89 -10.69
N LEU A 117 -7.18 -9.44 -9.47
CA LEU A 117 -7.25 -8.02 -9.15
C LEU A 117 -5.90 -7.56 -8.59
N LEU A 118 -5.59 -6.26 -8.73
CA LEU A 118 -4.36 -5.67 -8.21
C LEU A 118 -4.19 -5.94 -6.70
N ILE A 119 -5.29 -6.00 -5.94
CA ILE A 119 -5.22 -6.34 -4.52
C ILE A 119 -4.58 -7.72 -4.26
N ASP A 120 -4.74 -8.70 -5.15
CA ASP A 120 -4.12 -10.02 -4.97
C ASP A 120 -2.60 -9.94 -5.10
N ARG A 121 -2.09 -9.09 -6.01
CA ARG A 121 -0.65 -8.81 -6.11
C ARG A 121 -0.14 -8.01 -4.93
N ILE A 122 -0.90 -7.02 -4.44
CA ILE A 122 -0.59 -6.30 -3.20
C ILE A 122 -0.43 -7.29 -2.04
N VAL A 123 -1.38 -8.22 -1.87
CA VAL A 123 -1.33 -9.26 -0.85
C VAL A 123 -0.13 -10.18 -1.03
N SER A 124 0.17 -10.56 -2.27
CA SER A 124 1.34 -11.39 -2.57
C SER A 124 2.64 -10.72 -2.12
N VAL A 125 2.81 -9.43 -2.43
CA VAL A 125 3.98 -8.63 -2.02
C VAL A 125 4.06 -8.50 -0.50
N ILE A 126 2.95 -8.19 0.17
CA ILE A 126 2.89 -8.07 1.64
C ILE A 126 3.32 -9.37 2.31
N CYS A 127 2.73 -10.50 1.89
CA CYS A 127 3.00 -11.79 2.50
C CYS A 127 4.42 -12.29 2.20
N ALA A 128 4.98 -11.92 1.05
CA ALA A 128 6.36 -12.23 0.69
C ALA A 128 7.40 -11.51 1.57
N CYS A 129 7.04 -10.43 2.26
CA CYS A 129 7.93 -9.76 3.21
C CYS A 129 8.26 -10.62 4.45
N PHE A 130 7.51 -11.69 4.69
CA PHE A 130 7.78 -12.62 5.79
C PHE A 130 8.73 -13.74 5.36
N HIS A 131 9.91 -13.78 5.97
CA HIS A 131 11.00 -14.70 5.64
C HIS A 131 11.26 -15.71 6.78
N GLY A 132 10.24 -16.05 7.57
CA GLY A 132 10.36 -16.90 8.75
C GLY A 132 11.03 -16.18 9.93
N ILE A 133 11.71 -16.95 10.79
CA ILE A 133 12.30 -16.50 12.07
C ILE A 133 13.34 -15.37 11.97
N GLN A 134 13.81 -15.04 10.76
CA GLN A 134 14.77 -13.97 10.53
C GLN A 134 14.11 -12.61 10.28
N THR A 135 12.79 -12.60 10.08
CA THR A 135 12.01 -11.38 9.86
C THR A 135 12.11 -10.48 11.10
N GLN A 136 12.31 -9.19 10.89
CA GLN A 136 12.38 -8.23 11.99
C GLN A 136 10.99 -8.03 12.61
N GLU A 137 10.93 -7.93 13.94
CA GLU A 137 9.67 -7.82 14.70
C GLU A 137 8.77 -6.68 14.22
N LYS A 138 9.35 -5.55 13.82
CA LYS A 138 8.59 -4.42 13.26
C LYS A 138 7.91 -4.77 11.94
N VAL A 139 8.62 -5.49 11.07
CA VAL A 139 8.09 -5.94 9.77
C VAL A 139 6.99 -6.97 10.00
N GLU A 140 7.18 -7.94 10.89
CA GLU A 140 6.14 -8.90 11.28
C GLU A 140 4.86 -8.19 11.74
N LEU A 141 4.99 -7.20 12.64
CA LEU A 141 3.87 -6.44 13.14
C LEU A 141 3.12 -5.71 12.02
N GLN A 142 3.84 -5.10 11.07
CA GLN A 142 3.22 -4.43 9.94
C GLN A 142 2.52 -5.39 8.99
N ILE A 143 3.08 -6.58 8.74
CA ILE A 143 2.44 -7.63 7.96
C ILE A 143 1.12 -8.06 8.63
N ILE A 144 1.12 -8.32 9.94
CA ILE A 144 -0.11 -8.67 10.68
C ILE A 144 -1.17 -7.56 10.52
N LYS A 145 -0.78 -6.31 10.75
CA LYS A 145 -1.69 -5.16 10.72
C LYS A 145 -2.33 -4.94 9.35
N ILE A 146 -1.54 -4.97 8.28
CA ILE A 146 -2.07 -4.74 6.92
C ILE A 146 -2.93 -5.91 6.45
N CYS A 147 -2.55 -7.15 6.78
CA CYS A 147 -3.37 -8.34 6.54
C CYS A 147 -4.74 -8.23 7.22
N LEU A 148 -4.76 -7.81 8.49
CA LEU A 148 -6.00 -7.57 9.20
C LEU A 148 -6.84 -6.47 8.53
N THR A 149 -6.23 -5.33 8.16
CA THR A 149 -6.90 -4.22 7.46
C THR A 149 -7.57 -4.68 6.16
N ILE A 150 -6.89 -5.50 5.35
CA ILE A 150 -7.44 -6.02 4.10
C ILE A 150 -8.65 -6.91 4.37
N MET A 151 -8.53 -7.84 5.33
CA MET A 151 -9.56 -8.84 5.59
C MET A 151 -10.82 -8.27 6.25
N THR A 152 -10.66 -7.24 7.09
CA THR A 152 -11.78 -6.56 7.75
C THR A 152 -12.40 -5.45 6.90
N SER A 153 -11.79 -5.10 5.77
CA SER A 153 -12.37 -4.13 4.84
C SER A 153 -13.68 -4.65 4.22
N GLN A 154 -14.65 -3.74 4.11
CA GLN A 154 -15.93 -3.97 3.44
C GLN A 154 -15.88 -3.61 1.96
N THR A 155 -14.86 -2.86 1.52
CA THR A 155 -14.76 -2.34 0.14
C THR A 155 -13.80 -3.13 -0.73
N ILE A 156 -12.96 -3.97 -0.12
CA ILE A 156 -11.96 -4.77 -0.83
C ILE A 156 -12.53 -6.15 -1.14
N GLU A 157 -12.58 -6.49 -2.42
CA GLU A 157 -12.90 -7.83 -2.90
C GLU A 157 -11.61 -8.59 -3.20
N ILE A 158 -11.41 -9.73 -2.52
CA ILE A 158 -10.16 -10.48 -2.57
C ILE A 158 -10.43 -11.93 -2.99
N HIS A 159 -9.56 -12.50 -3.84
CA HIS A 159 -9.68 -13.89 -4.24
C HIS A 159 -9.39 -14.85 -3.09
N GLN A 160 -10.09 -15.99 -3.08
CA GLN A 160 -9.96 -17.00 -2.01
C GLN A 160 -8.52 -17.50 -1.82
N ARG A 161 -7.72 -17.57 -2.90
CA ARG A 161 -6.31 -17.93 -2.84
C ARG A 161 -5.51 -16.92 -1.99
N SER A 162 -5.74 -15.63 -2.19
CA SER A 162 -5.08 -14.54 -1.47
C SER A 162 -5.52 -14.49 -0.01
N VAL A 163 -6.80 -14.78 0.27
CA VAL A 163 -7.30 -14.98 1.65
C VAL A 163 -6.53 -16.09 2.36
N LEU A 164 -6.39 -17.25 1.72
CA LEU A 164 -5.65 -18.38 2.31
C LEU A 164 -4.17 -18.02 2.55
N GLN A 165 -3.56 -17.24 1.65
CA GLN A 165 -2.19 -16.77 1.82
C GLN A 165 -2.04 -15.85 3.03
N ILE A 166 -2.99 -14.93 3.25
CA ILE A 166 -3.02 -14.07 4.44
C ILE A 166 -3.11 -14.91 5.71
N VAL A 167 -4.07 -15.84 5.78
CA VAL A 167 -4.27 -16.69 6.96
C VAL A 167 -3.01 -17.50 7.26
N LYS A 168 -2.41 -18.14 6.24
CA LYS A 168 -1.16 -18.88 6.40
C LYS A 168 -0.02 -18.01 6.89
N THR A 169 0.14 -16.80 6.35
CA THR A 169 1.23 -15.90 6.73
C THR A 169 1.08 -15.43 8.18
N CYS A 170 -0.12 -14.99 8.58
CA CYS A 170 -0.40 -14.59 9.96
C CYS A 170 -0.23 -15.76 10.95
N PHE A 171 -0.64 -16.98 10.56
CA PHE A 171 -0.44 -18.17 11.38
C PHE A 171 1.03 -18.55 11.51
N ASN A 172 1.81 -18.44 10.43
CA ASN A 172 3.25 -18.66 10.48
C ASN A 172 3.95 -17.64 11.39
N ILE A 173 3.56 -16.36 11.34
CA ILE A 173 4.08 -15.34 12.26
C ILE A 173 3.72 -15.69 13.70
N TYR A 174 2.47 -16.07 13.98
CA TYR A 174 2.03 -16.52 15.31
C TYR A 174 2.91 -17.67 15.84
N LEU A 175 3.21 -18.68 15.02
CA LEU A 175 3.99 -19.84 15.44
C LEU A 175 5.49 -19.58 15.61
N THR A 176 6.05 -18.63 14.86
CA THR A 176 7.51 -18.51 14.72
C THR A 176 8.08 -17.18 15.23
N SER A 177 7.23 -16.20 15.52
CA SER A 177 7.63 -14.91 16.10
C SER A 177 8.37 -15.11 17.42
N ARG A 178 9.45 -14.36 17.62
CA ARG A 178 10.18 -14.29 18.89
C ARG A 178 9.62 -13.24 19.84
N SER A 179 8.80 -12.32 19.32
CA SER A 179 8.12 -11.30 20.11
C SER A 179 6.79 -11.82 20.61
N LYS A 180 6.62 -11.83 21.93
CA LYS A 180 5.34 -12.17 22.58
C LYS A 180 4.22 -11.19 22.27
N ILE A 181 4.58 -9.93 21.98
CA ILE A 181 3.61 -8.92 21.52
C ILE A 181 3.11 -9.30 20.12
N ASN A 182 4.01 -9.66 19.21
CA ASN A 182 3.64 -10.05 17.85
C ASN A 182 2.86 -11.37 17.83
N GLU A 183 3.23 -12.35 18.66
CA GLU A 183 2.51 -13.61 18.84
C GLU A 183 1.06 -13.35 19.26
N ALA A 184 0.84 -12.57 20.33
CA ALA A 184 -0.49 -12.21 20.80
C ALA A 184 -1.28 -11.38 19.76
N THR A 185 -0.61 -10.46 19.07
CA THR A 185 -1.23 -9.63 18.02
C THR A 185 -1.66 -10.47 16.82
N ALA A 186 -0.82 -11.41 16.38
CA ALA A 186 -1.13 -12.35 15.31
C ALA A 186 -2.31 -13.25 15.70
N GLN A 187 -2.31 -13.79 16.92
CA GLN A 187 -3.41 -14.60 17.44
C GLN A 187 -4.74 -13.84 17.43
N GLY A 188 -4.76 -12.61 17.96
CA GLY A 188 -5.96 -11.77 17.96
C GLY A 188 -6.43 -11.43 16.55
N SER A 189 -5.49 -11.12 15.64
CA SER A 189 -5.80 -10.80 14.25
C SER A 189 -6.33 -12.01 13.49
N LEU A 190 -5.78 -13.21 13.70
CA LEU A 190 -6.28 -14.45 13.11
C LEU A 190 -7.72 -14.74 13.51
N SER A 191 -8.05 -14.58 14.78
CA SER A 191 -9.43 -14.74 15.26
C SER A 191 -10.38 -13.79 14.52
N GLN A 192 -10.00 -12.50 14.38
CA GLN A 192 -10.81 -11.53 13.65
C GLN A 192 -10.94 -11.87 12.16
N ILE A 193 -9.84 -12.27 11.51
CA ILE A 193 -9.82 -12.64 10.10
C ILE A 193 -10.73 -13.84 9.85
N LEU A 194 -10.59 -14.91 10.64
CA LEU A 194 -11.38 -16.13 10.49
C LEU A 194 -12.87 -15.87 10.72
N ASN A 195 -13.22 -15.13 11.78
CA ASN A 195 -14.60 -14.75 12.04
C ASN A 195 -15.18 -13.93 10.88
N GLY A 196 -14.42 -12.96 10.35
CA GLY A 196 -14.83 -12.15 9.20
C GLY A 196 -15.03 -12.98 7.93
N ILE A 197 -14.19 -14.00 7.69
CA ILE A 197 -14.37 -14.95 6.58
C ILE A 197 -15.68 -15.72 6.75
N PHE A 198 -15.92 -16.31 7.93
CA PHE A 198 -17.14 -17.07 8.19
C PHE A 198 -18.40 -16.22 8.03
N SER A 199 -18.41 -14.99 8.57
CA SER A 199 -19.53 -14.07 8.39
C SER A 199 -19.79 -13.73 6.91
N LYS A 200 -18.74 -13.51 6.11
CA LYS A 200 -18.87 -13.26 4.66
C LYS A 200 -19.35 -14.51 3.90
N MET A 201 -18.97 -15.71 4.34
CA MET A 201 -19.44 -16.97 3.74
C MET A 201 -20.92 -17.23 4.03
N GLU A 202 -21.36 -17.01 5.27
CA GLU A 202 -22.77 -17.16 5.66
C GLU A 202 -23.68 -16.18 4.91
N GLN A 203 -23.26 -14.93 4.75
CA GLN A 203 -24.01 -13.92 3.97
C GLN A 203 -24.17 -14.29 2.50
N LYS A 204 -23.21 -15.02 1.90
CA LYS A 204 -23.30 -15.48 0.50
C LYS A 204 -24.18 -16.72 0.33
N MET A 205 -24.53 -17.41 1.42
CA MET A 205 -25.41 -18.58 1.40
C MET A 205 -26.89 -18.22 1.62
N VAL A 206 -27.20 -16.96 1.96
CA VAL A 206 -28.55 -16.41 2.11
C VAL A 206 -28.90 -15.57 0.89
#